data_AF-A0A1H0M9I8-F1
#
_entry.id   AF-A0A1H0M9I8-F1
#
_cell.length_a   1.000
_cell.length_b   1.000
_cell.length_c   1.000
_cell.angle_alpha   90.00
_cell.angle_beta   90.00
_cell.angle_gamma   90.00
#
_symmetry.space_group_name_H-M   'P 1'
#
loop_
_entity.id
_entity.type
_entity.pdbx_description
1 polymer ?
#
loop_
_entity_poly.entity_id
_entity_poly.type
_entity_poly.pdbx_seq_one_letter_code
_entity_poly.pdbx_strand_id
1 'polypeptide(L)' 'MINRSLEKDIIIRKKLLNFLLKFFSPRNRLILYLSQNLDRLVYTRQKILYINHIKNESTPNCLTISKDLKRLKKIA' A
#
# COMPACT_ATOMS: atom_id res chain seq x y z
N MET A 1 -17.55 0.25 8.50
CA MET A 1 -17.55 1.62 7.93
C MET A 1 -16.37 2.42 8.50
N ILE A 2 -15.12 2.05 8.15
CA ILE A 2 -13.88 2.64 8.73
C ILE A 2 -12.90 3.16 7.66
N ASN A 3 -13.11 2.81 6.37
CA ASN A 3 -12.12 3.04 5.31
C ASN A 3 -12.06 4.45 4.70
N ARG A 4 -13.08 5.30 4.87
CA ARG A 4 -13.12 6.64 4.24
C ARG A 4 -12.15 7.64 4.89
N SER A 5 -11.83 7.49 6.18
CA SER A 5 -10.92 8.43 6.88
C SER A 5 -9.48 8.27 6.41
N LEU A 6 -8.98 7.04 6.37
CA LEU A 6 -7.61 6.72 5.93
C LEU A 6 -7.32 7.18 4.50
N GLU A 7 -8.31 7.06 3.62
CA GLU A 7 -8.16 7.44 2.21
C GLU A 7 -8.06 8.96 2.06
N LYS A 8 -8.87 9.71 2.82
CA LYS A 8 -8.79 11.17 2.90
C LYS A 8 -7.46 11.63 3.49
N ASP A 9 -6.98 10.98 4.55
CA ASP A 9 -5.71 11.31 5.18
C ASP A 9 -4.52 11.12 4.23
N ILE A 10 -4.54 10.05 3.42
CA ILE A 10 -3.52 9.82 2.39
C ILE A 10 -3.58 10.92 1.32
N ILE A 11 -4.78 11.27 0.84
CA ILE A 11 -4.94 12.32 -0.18
C ILE A 11 -4.45 13.68 0.34
N ILE A 12 -4.81 14.04 1.58
CA ILE A 12 -4.40 15.31 2.21
C ILE A 12 -2.89 15.34 2.38
N ARG A 13 -2.28 14.28 2.93
CA ARG A 13 -0.82 14.21 3.13
C ARG A 13 -0.05 14.21 1.81
N LYS A 14 -0.58 13.59 0.76
CA LYS A 14 0.00 13.62 -0.59
C LYS A 14 -0.05 15.02 -1.20
N LYS A 15 -1.17 15.72 -1.05
CA LYS A 15 -1.29 17.14 -1.48
C LYS A 15 -0.36 18.05 -0.69
N LEU A 16 -0.26 17.86 0.63
CA LEU A 16 0.63 18.61 1.50
C LEU A 16 2.10 18.42 1.08
N LEU A 17 2.53 17.18 0.82
CA LEU A 17 3.89 16.88 0.38
C LEU A 17 4.19 17.54 -0.99
N ASN A 18 3.27 17.45 -1.95
CA ASN A 18 3.41 18.12 -3.25
C ASN A 18 3.44 19.65 -3.13
N PHE A 19 2.67 20.22 -2.19
CA PHE A 19 2.72 21.64 -1.90
C PHE A 19 4.07 22.03 -1.30
N LEU A 20 4.54 21.30 -0.30
CA LEU A 20 5.83 21.52 0.36
C LEU A 20 7.01 21.39 -0.61
N LEU A 21 6.96 20.45 -1.56
CA LEU A 21 7.98 20.29 -2.60
C LEU A 21 8.07 21.49 -3.56
N LYS A 22 7.03 22.32 -3.68
CA LYS A 22 7.11 23.57 -4.46
C LYS A 22 7.94 24.65 -3.76
N PHE A 23 8.03 24.60 -2.44
CA PHE A 23 8.71 25.64 -1.63
C PHE A 23 10.02 25.16 -1.02
N PHE A 24 10.17 23.86 -0.78
CA PHE A 24 11.31 23.28 -0.11
C PHE A 24 12.05 22.32 -1.04
N SER A 25 13.39 22.40 -1.04
CA SER A 25 14.24 21.45 -1.74
C SER A 25 14.01 20.02 -1.23
N PRO A 26 13.94 18.99 -2.12
CA PRO A 26 13.69 17.60 -1.74
C PRO A 26 14.75 17.00 -0.79
N ARG A 27 15.92 17.64 -0.65
CA ARG A 27 16.95 17.26 0.34
C ARG A 27 16.65 17.72 1.77
N ASN A 28 15.62 18.53 1.98
CA ASN A 28 15.25 18.96 3.31
C ASN A 28 14.77 17.77 4.13
N ARG A 29 15.38 17.56 5.32
CA ARG A 29 15.03 16.49 6.26
C ARG A 29 13.53 16.43 6.58
N LEU A 30 12.85 17.57 6.58
CA LEU A 30 11.40 17.68 6.77
C LEU A 30 10.61 16.98 5.65
N ILE A 31 10.96 17.20 4.38
CA ILE A 31 10.33 16.52 3.23
C ILE A 31 10.61 15.02 3.29
N LEU A 32 11.84 14.64 3.62
CA LEU A 32 12.23 13.24 3.75
C LEU A 32 11.36 12.52 4.80
N TYR A 33 11.23 13.12 5.99
CA TYR A 33 10.39 12.59 7.06
C TYR A 33 8.90 12.52 6.68
N LEU A 34 8.39 13.56 6.01
CA LEU A 34 7.01 13.59 5.51
C LEU A 34 6.76 12.50 4.47
N SER A 35 7.72 12.24 3.57
CA SER A 35 7.62 11.17 2.58
C SER A 35 7.57 9.78 3.24
N GLN A 36 8.48 9.51 4.18
CA GLN A 36 8.54 8.25 4.92
C GLN A 36 7.25 7.99 5.71
N ASN A 37 6.67 9.04 6.29
CA ASN A 37 5.43 8.92 7.05
C ASN A 37 4.23 8.65 6.12
N LEU A 38 4.22 9.25 4.92
CA LEU A 38 3.22 8.95 3.89
C LEU A 38 3.35 7.50 3.39
N ASP A 39 4.57 7.03 3.11
CA ASP A 39 4.85 5.65 2.71
C ASP A 39 4.36 4.64 3.75
N ARG A 40 4.60 4.92 5.04
CA ARG A 40 4.13 4.05 6.13
C ARG A 40 2.60 3.91 6.16
N LEU A 41 1.87 4.98 5.90
CA LEU A 41 0.40 4.96 5.84
C LEU A 41 -0.10 4.19 4.61
N VAL A 42 0.54 4.37 3.46
CA VAL A 42 0.22 3.63 2.23
C VAL A 42 0.47 2.13 2.43
N TYR A 43 1.61 1.76 2.99
CA TYR A 43 1.93 0.37 3.32
C TYR A 43 0.90 -0.25 4.27
N THR A 44 0.50 0.49 5.31
CA THR A 44 -0.52 0.03 6.26
C THR A 44 -1.86 -0.22 5.57
N ARG A 45 -2.28 0.69 4.67
CA ARG A 45 -3.52 0.53 3.88
C ARG A 45 -3.44 -0.69 2.96
N GLN A 46 -2.33 -0.86 2.23
CA GLN A 46 -2.11 -2.02 1.36
C GLN A 46 -2.10 -3.33 2.16
N LYS A 47 -1.46 -3.35 3.33
CA LYS A 47 -1.43 -4.52 4.21
C LYS A 47 -2.85 -4.91 4.67
N ILE A 48 -3.68 -3.94 5.04
CA ILE A 48 -5.08 -4.20 5.41
C ILE A 48 -5.87 -4.75 4.22
N LEU A 49 -5.72 -4.15 3.03
CA LEU A 49 -6.37 -4.65 1.81
C LEU A 49 -5.93 -6.07 1.47
N TYR A 50 -4.63 -6.37 1.57
CA TYR A 50 -4.07 -7.70 1.35
C TYR A 50 -4.60 -8.73 2.35
N ILE A 51 -4.64 -8.40 3.64
CA ILE A 51 -5.20 -9.29 4.67
C ILE A 51 -6.69 -9.54 4.41
N ASN A 52 -7.46 -8.50 4.05
CA ASN A 52 -8.88 -8.66 3.72
C ASN A 52 -9.08 -9.50 2.46
N HIS A 53 -8.22 -9.33 1.45
CA HIS A 53 -8.24 -10.14 0.23
C HIS A 53 -7.98 -11.61 0.55
N ILE A 54 -6.91 -11.93 1.31
CA ILE A 54 -6.63 -13.31 1.75
C ILE A 54 -7.78 -13.88 2.54
N LYS A 55 -8.36 -13.11 3.49
CA LYS A 55 -9.50 -13.57 4.28
C LYS A 55 -10.72 -13.90 3.42
N ASN A 56 -10.96 -13.14 2.35
CA ASN A 56 -12.05 -13.39 1.41
C ASN A 56 -11.72 -14.54 0.43
N GLU A 57 -10.45 -14.70 0.03
CA GLU A 57 -9.90 -15.81 -0.76
C GLU A 57 -9.62 -17.09 0.04
N SER A 58 -9.98 -17.13 1.33
CA SER A 58 -10.23 -18.39 2.04
C SER A 58 -11.52 -19.09 1.54
N THR A 59 -12.14 -18.59 0.48
CA THR A 59 -12.92 -19.40 -0.45
C THR A 59 -11.98 -19.96 -1.54
N PRO A 60 -12.09 -21.25 -1.92
CA PRO A 60 -11.01 -22.14 -2.36
C PRO A 60 -10.18 -21.78 -3.63
N ASN A 61 -10.33 -20.60 -4.22
CA ASN A 61 -9.80 -20.26 -5.54
C ASN A 61 -8.37 -19.70 -5.57
N CYS A 62 -7.79 -19.20 -4.47
CA CYS A 62 -6.42 -18.68 -4.48
C CYS A 62 -5.36 -19.78 -4.19
N LEU A 63 -5.79 -20.85 -3.51
CA LEU A 63 -4.94 -22.02 -3.27
C LEU A 63 -4.74 -22.87 -4.54
N THR A 64 -5.61 -22.78 -5.54
CA THR A 64 -5.47 -23.49 -6.83
C THR A 64 -4.41 -22.82 -7.68
N ILE A 65 -4.48 -21.49 -7.87
CA ILE A 65 -3.53 -20.72 -8.69
C ILE A 65 -2.08 -20.89 -8.18
N SER A 66 -1.88 -20.86 -6.85
CA SER A 66 -0.55 -21.05 -6.26
C SER A 66 -0.02 -22.50 -6.38
N LYS A 67 -0.90 -23.51 -6.43
CA LYS A 67 -0.53 -24.91 -6.68
C LYS A 67 -0.22 -25.15 -8.16
N ASP A 68 -0.99 -24.54 -9.05
CA ASP A 68 -0.82 -24.66 -10.50
C ASP A 68 0.48 -23.98 -10.96
N LEU A 69 0.81 -22.80 -10.43
CA LEU A 69 2.10 -22.14 -10.69
C LEU A 69 3.30 -22.94 -10.16
N LYS A 70 3.14 -23.69 -9.06
CA LYS A 70 4.19 -24.59 -8.55
C LYS A 70 4.33 -25.86 -9.39
N ARG A 71 3.25 -26.38 -9.98
CA ARG A 71 3.30 -27.53 -10.90
C ARG A 71 3.97 -27.18 -12.22
N LEU A 72 3.68 -26.01 -12.78
CA LEU A 72 4.29 -25.56 -14.05
C LEU A 72 5.80 -25.36 -13.93
N LYS A 73 6.30 -24.90 -12.78
CA LYS A 73 7.74 -24.78 -12.51
C LYS A 73 8.47 -26.10 -12.27
N LYS A 74 7.75 -27.22 -12.16
CA LYS A 74 8.33 -28.55 -11.92
C LYS A 74 8.40 -29.41 -13.18
N ILE A 75 7.78 -28.93 -14.26
CA ILE A 75 7.73 -29.58 -15.58
C ILE A 75 8.76 -28.94 -16.54
N ALA A 76 9.24 -27.74 -16.23
CA ALA A 76 10.42 -27.11 -16.84
C ALA A 76 11.68 -27.46 -16.04
#